data_AF-A0A2N2Q2K1-F1
#
_entry.id   AF-A0A2N2Q2K1-F1
#
_cell.length_a   1.000
_cell.length_b   1.000
_cell.length_c   1.000
_cell.angle_alpha   90.00
_cell.angle_beta   90.00
_cell.angle_gamma   90.00
#
_symmetry.space_group_name_H-M   'P 1'
#
loop_
_entity.id
_entity.type
_entity.pdbx_description
1 polymer ?
#
loop_
_entity_poly.entity_id
_entity_poly.type
_entity_poly.pdbx_seq_one_letter_code
_entity_poly.pdbx_strand_id
1 'polypeptide(L)' 'MQNTLFGLTEAQLTEIGMTYGVGGLMLLMLFIVAHLAWESKAGKFGTFVLFLGLTMGL' A
#
# COMPACT_ATOMS: atom_id res chain seq x y z
N MET A 1 -3.67 -8.30 -33.16
CA MET A 1 -3.03 -6.98 -33.10
C MET A 1 -2.59 -6.80 -31.64
N GLN A 2 -1.30 -6.94 -31.33
CA GLN A 2 -0.79 -6.58 -30.00
C GLN A 2 -0.90 -5.06 -29.89
N ASN A 3 -1.84 -4.57 -29.08
CA ASN A 3 -2.08 -3.15 -28.93
C ASN A 3 -1.08 -2.60 -27.89
N THR A 4 0.13 -2.26 -28.32
CA THR A 4 1.15 -1.72 -27.42
C THR A 4 0.82 -0.28 -27.05
N LEU A 5 0.43 -0.03 -25.80
CA LEU A 5 0.35 1.31 -25.22
C LEU A 5 1.75 1.69 -24.73
N PHE A 6 2.35 2.75 -25.28
CA PHE A 6 3.70 3.22 -24.92
C PHE A 6 4.85 2.22 -25.15
N GLY A 7 4.69 1.25 -26.05
CA GLY A 7 5.72 0.24 -26.35
C GLY A 7 5.78 -0.93 -25.36
N LEU A 8 4.86 -0.97 -24.38
CA LEU A 8 4.65 -2.10 -23.48
C LEU A 8 3.42 -2.89 -23.94
N THR A 9 3.48 -4.22 -23.81
CA THR A 9 2.30 -5.06 -24.01
C THR A 9 1.24 -4.74 -22.95
N GLU A 10 -0.04 -4.87 -23.29
CA GLU A 10 -1.15 -4.65 -22.34
C GLU A 10 -0.95 -5.48 -21.06
N ALA A 11 -0.47 -6.73 -21.22
CA ALA A 11 -0.12 -7.60 -20.11
C ALA A 11 0.97 -7.02 -19.18
N GLN A 12 2.05 -6.44 -19.73
CA GLN A 12 3.12 -5.83 -18.92
C GLN A 12 2.65 -4.55 -18.22
N LEU A 13 1.83 -3.73 -18.87
CA LEU A 13 1.29 -2.53 -18.23
C LEU A 13 0.33 -2.90 -17.10
N THR A 14 -0.48 -3.94 -17.27
CA THR A 14 -1.35 -4.49 -16.22
C THR A 14 -0.54 -5.08 -15.08
N GLU A 15 0.55 -5.80 -15.35
CA GLU A 15 1.41 -6.38 -14.31
C GLU A 15 2.08 -5.30 -13.45
N ILE A 16 2.58 -4.24 -14.10
CA ILE A 16 3.17 -3.08 -13.42
C ILE A 16 2.07 -2.32 -12.66
N GLY A 17 0.92 -2.05 -13.29
CA GLY A 17 -0.21 -1.36 -12.66
C GLY A 17 -0.80 -2.12 -11.48
N MET A 18 -0.87 -3.45 -11.55
CA MET A 18 -1.34 -4.30 -10.46
C MET A 18 -0.32 -4.33 -9.32
N THR A 19 0.95 -4.61 -9.60
CA THR A 19 1.98 -4.73 -8.56
C THR A 19 2.26 -3.40 -7.88
N TYR A 20 2.52 -2.36 -8.66
CA TYR A 20 2.88 -1.03 -8.13
C TYR A 20 1.67 -0.20 -7.75
N GLY A 21 0.54 -0.33 -8.46
CA GLY A 21 -0.69 0.37 -8.11
C GLY A 21 -1.30 -0.18 -6.82
N VAL A 22 -1.47 -1.50 -6.71
CA VAL A 22 -2.01 -2.10 -5.48
C VAL A 22 -0.99 -2.01 -4.34
N GLY A 23 0.29 -2.29 -4.59
CA GLY A 23 1.34 -2.14 -3.58
C GLY A 23 1.47 -0.70 -3.06
N GLY A 24 1.34 0.29 -3.95
CA GLY A 24 1.29 1.71 -3.57
C GLY A 24 0.08 2.05 -2.70
N LEU A 25 -1.10 1.49 -3.00
CA LEU A 25 -2.31 1.67 -2.18
C LEU A 25 -2.18 1.01 -0.79
N MET A 26 -1.56 -0.17 -0.69
CA MET A 26 -1.29 -0.82 0.60
C MET A 26 -0.30 -0.01 1.44
N LEU A 27 0.75 0.55 0.83
CA LEU A 27 1.68 1.47 1.51
C LEU A 27 0.98 2.74 1.99
N LEU A 28 0.00 3.23 1.24
CA LEU A 28 -0.81 4.39 1.65
C LEU A 28 -1.59 4.08 2.94
N MET A 29 -2.16 2.87 3.08
CA MET A 29 -2.84 2.45 4.31
C MET A 29 -1.89 2.42 5.51
N LEU A 30 -0.68 1.86 5.32
CA LEU A 30 0.39 1.87 6.32
C LEU A 30 0.76 3.30 6.75
N PHE A 31 0.90 4.21 5.78
CA PHE A 31 1.24 5.60 6.03
C PHE A 31 0.14 6.33 6.82
N ILE A 32 -1.14 6.11 6.46
CA ILE A 32 -2.28 6.69 7.15
C ILE A 32 -2.33 6.22 8.61
N VAL A 33 -2.12 4.93 8.87
CA VAL A 33 -2.13 4.39 10.24
C VAL A 33 -0.94 4.90 11.05
N ALA A 34 0.24 5.02 10.46
CA ALA A 34 1.39 5.64 11.11
C ALA A 34 1.12 7.12 11.46
N HIS A 35 0.52 7.88 10.54
CA HIS A 35 0.14 9.27 10.78
C HIS A 35 -0.93 9.38 11.88
N LEU A 36 -1.95 8.52 11.85
CA LEU A 36 -3.00 8.47 12.86
C LEU A 36 -2.45 8.10 14.25
N ALA A 37 -1.48 7.18 14.31
CA ALA A 37 -0.82 6.79 15.56
C ALA A 37 -0.06 7.98 16.19
N TRP A 38 0.61 8.78 15.37
CA TRP A 38 1.28 10.01 15.83
C TRP A 38 0.28 11.08 16.26
N GLU A 39 -0.76 11.34 15.48
CA GLU A 39 -1.76 12.37 15.78
C GLU A 39 -2.60 12.01 17.02
N SER A 40 -2.95 10.73 17.18
CA SER A 40 -3.69 10.22 18.35
C SER A 40 -2.84 10.12 19.62
N LYS A 41 -1.54 10.49 19.57
CA LYS A 41 -0.56 10.24 20.65
C LYS A 41 -0.63 8.80 21.16
N ALA A 42 -0.84 7.85 20.26
CA ALA A 42 -0.74 6.44 20.60
C ALA A 42 0.69 6.23 21.11
N GLY A 43 0.85 6.10 22.43
CA GLY A 43 2.16 5.94 23.05
C GLY A 43 2.88 4.70 22.51
N LYS A 44 4.07 4.40 23.03
CA LYS A 44 4.88 3.25 22.56
C LYS A 44 4.09 1.93 22.47
N PHE A 45 3.13 1.72 23.38
CA PHE A 45 2.25 0.55 23.37
C PHE A 45 1.12 0.64 22.32
N GLY A 46 0.56 1.83 22.09
CA GLY A 46 -0.49 2.04 21.11
C GLY A 46 0.02 1.88 19.67
N THR A 47 1.18 2.44 19.33
CA THR A 47 1.80 2.21 18.02
C THR A 47 2.12 0.74 17.79
N PHE A 48 2.58 0.01 18.83
CA PHE A 48 2.84 -1.42 18.76
C PHE A 48 1.58 -2.24 18.44
N VAL A 49 0.46 -1.96 19.12
CA VAL A 49 -0.82 -2.63 18.88
C VAL A 49 -1.40 -2.26 17.51
N LEU A 50 -1.23 -1.01 17.05
CA LEU A 50 -1.67 -0.60 15.71
C LEU A 50 -0.90 -1.32 14.61
N PHE A 51 0.41 -1.47 14.74
CA PHE A 51 1.20 -2.27 13.79
C PHE A 51 0.84 -3.76 13.83
N LEU A 52 0.62 -4.33 15.03
CA LEU A 52 0.17 -5.71 15.18
C LEU A 52 -1.19 -5.95 14.52
N GLY A 53 -2.18 -5.10 14.81
CA GLY A 53 -3.52 -5.20 14.23
C GLY A 53 -3.51 -5.02 12.71
N LEU A 54 -2.65 -4.14 12.20
CA LEU A 54 -2.50 -3.93 10.77
C LEU A 54 -1.82 -5.11 10.07
N THR A 55 -0.79 -5.72 10.66
CA THR A 55 -0.20 -6.97 10.13
C THR A 55 -1.15 -8.17 10.19
N MET A 56 -2.18 -8.15 11.03
CA MET A 56 -3.23 -9.18 11.02
C MET A 56 -4.30 -8.93 9.94
N GLY A 57 -4.37 -7.73 9.35
CA GLY A 57 -5.39 -7.34 8.39
C GLY A 57 -4.92 -7.11 6.95
N LEU A 58 -3.61 -6.87 6.74
CA LEU A 58 -2.94 -6.94 5.42
C LEU A 58 -2.81 -8.39 4.95
#